data_AF-A0AA39C9D6-F1
#
_entry.id   AF-A0AA39C9D6-F1
#
_cell.length_a   1.000
_cell.length_b   1.000
_cell.length_c   1.000
_cell.angle_alpha   90.00
_cell.angle_beta   90.00
_cell.angle_gamma   90.00
#
_symmetry.space_group_name_H-M   'P 1'
#
loop_
_entity.id
_entity.type
_entity.pdbx_description
1 polymer ?
#
loop_
_entity_poly.entity_id
_entity_poly.type
_entity_poly.pdbx_seq_one_letter_code
_entity_poly.pdbx_strand_id
1 'polypeptide(L)'
;MPYKILKSSKTFIKAFIEVSKINDRDEQELRKTIEKFVCRMYGFQSIDDVHVARMATFTKAYKVNEKTDISSFKNKINGATFPLCKSELHHHILRTSYIAHLWSHAHSSTPTEFSLTDFG
;
A
#
# COMPACT_ATOMS: atom_id res chain seq x y z
N MET A 1 8.03 9.34 8.71
CA MET A 1 7.63 10.53 7.91
C MET A 1 7.41 10.11 6.46
N PRO A 2 6.18 9.69 6.08
CA PRO A 2 5.84 9.20 4.73
C PRO A 2 6.26 10.15 3.60
N TYR A 3 6.06 11.45 3.79
CA TYR A 3 6.46 12.47 2.82
C TYR A 3 7.97 12.47 2.51
N LYS A 4 8.82 12.25 3.53
CA LYS A 4 10.29 12.18 3.32
C LYS A 4 10.67 10.97 2.46
N ILE A 5 10.00 9.83 2.66
CA ILE A 5 10.20 8.61 1.88
C ILE A 5 9.74 8.82 0.44
N LEU A 6 8.59 9.47 0.24
CA LEU A 6 8.10 9.79 -1.09
C LEU A 6 9.10 10.68 -1.83
N LYS A 7 9.56 11.76 -1.18
CA LYS A 7 10.50 12.73 -1.77
C LYS A 7 11.89 12.14 -2.04
N SER A 8 12.30 11.08 -1.33
CA SER A 8 13.63 10.49 -1.52
C SER A 8 13.77 9.64 -2.77
N SER A 9 12.67 9.35 -3.49
CA SER A 9 12.70 8.47 -4.67
C SER A 9 11.84 9.03 -5.80
N LYS A 10 12.47 9.30 -6.95
CA LYS A 10 11.76 9.64 -8.19
C LYS A 10 10.80 8.53 -8.61
N THR A 11 11.15 7.27 -8.34
CA THR A 11 10.31 6.10 -8.65
C THR A 11 9.01 6.12 -7.85
N PHE A 12 9.06 6.48 -6.55
CA PHE A 12 7.83 6.62 -5.74
C PHE A 12 6.98 7.79 -6.21
N ILE A 13 7.59 8.96 -6.45
CA ILE A 13 6.85 10.12 -6.99
C ILE A 13 6.14 9.76 -8.29
N LYS A 14 6.85 9.12 -9.22
CA LYS A 14 6.30 8.69 -10.50
C LYS A 14 5.13 7.72 -10.31
N ALA A 15 5.27 6.71 -9.45
CA ALA A 15 4.18 5.78 -9.15
C ALA A 15 2.93 6.52 -8.66
N PHE A 16 3.05 7.42 -7.68
CA PHE A 16 1.88 8.16 -7.17
C PHE A 16 1.25 9.12 -8.19
N ILE A 17 2.02 9.68 -9.13
CA ILE A 17 1.48 10.44 -10.27
C ILE A 17 0.71 9.51 -11.23
N GLU A 18 1.19 8.29 -11.42
CA GLU A 18 0.62 7.31 -12.35
C GLU A 18 -0.61 6.59 -11.80
N VAL A 19 -0.87 6.66 -10.48
CA VAL A 19 -2.08 6.12 -9.84
C VAL A 19 -3.36 6.65 -10.51
N SER A 20 -3.40 7.90 -10.98
CA SER A 20 -4.59 8.44 -11.67
C SER A 20 -4.80 7.91 -13.10
N LYS A 21 -3.87 7.10 -13.62
CA LYS A 21 -3.81 6.62 -15.02
C LYS A 21 -3.80 5.09 -15.12
N ILE A 22 -4.40 4.41 -14.14
CA ILE A 22 -4.24 2.96 -13.97
C ILE A 22 -4.79 2.16 -15.17
N ASN A 23 -5.73 2.73 -15.93
CA ASN A 23 -6.33 2.08 -17.10
C ASN A 23 -5.39 2.01 -18.33
N ASP A 24 -4.27 2.74 -18.31
CA ASP A 24 -3.40 2.90 -19.49
C ASP A 24 -2.12 2.04 -19.45
N ARG A 25 -1.82 1.31 -18.37
CA ARG A 25 -0.47 0.70 -18.15
C ARG A 25 -0.43 -0.56 -17.28
N ASP A 26 0.76 -1.18 -17.23
CA ASP A 26 1.15 -2.31 -16.37
C ASP A 26 0.87 -2.05 -14.87
N GLU A 27 -0.38 -2.30 -14.48
CA GLU A 27 -0.92 -2.26 -13.13
C GLU A 27 -0.02 -2.99 -12.11
N GLN A 28 0.68 -4.04 -12.55
CA GLN A 28 1.56 -4.84 -11.71
C GLN A 28 2.82 -4.08 -11.26
N GLU A 29 3.49 -3.32 -12.13
CA GLU A 29 4.72 -2.60 -11.77
C GLU A 29 4.44 -1.39 -10.90
N LEU A 30 3.33 -0.70 -11.16
CA LEU A 30 2.82 0.35 -10.28
C LEU A 30 2.58 -0.20 -8.86
N ARG A 31 1.93 -1.35 -8.76
CA ARG A 31 1.64 -2.00 -7.49
C ARG A 31 2.88 -2.41 -6.74
N LYS A 32 3.84 -3.06 -7.39
CA LYS A 32 5.13 -3.41 -6.77
C LYS A 32 5.83 -2.17 -6.23
N THR A 33 5.77 -1.05 -6.96
CA THR A 33 6.39 0.20 -6.53
C THR A 33 5.69 0.79 -5.29
N ILE A 34 4.36 0.77 -5.24
CA ILE A 34 3.59 1.23 -4.08
C ILE A 34 3.77 0.28 -2.89
N GLU A 35 3.82 -1.03 -3.13
CA GLU A 35 4.10 -2.05 -2.11
C GLU A 35 5.46 -1.82 -1.44
N LYS A 36 6.49 -1.55 -2.26
CA LYS A 36 7.81 -1.16 -1.78
C LYS A 36 7.76 0.13 -0.96
N PHE A 37 7.03 1.15 -1.41
CA PHE A 37 6.84 2.38 -0.64
C PHE A 37 6.22 2.10 0.73
N VAL A 38 5.18 1.27 0.80
CA VAL A 38 4.56 0.85 2.07
C VAL A 38 5.59 0.17 2.97
N CYS A 39 6.38 -0.80 2.46
CA CYS A 39 7.41 -1.46 3.26
C CYS A 39 8.42 -0.45 3.84
N ARG A 40 8.81 0.57 3.08
CA ARG A 40 9.68 1.66 3.54
C ARG A 40 9.01 2.51 4.63
N MET A 41 7.69 2.77 4.55
CA MET A 41 6.96 3.49 5.61
C MET A 41 7.02 2.77 6.96
N TYR A 42 7.02 1.44 6.94
CA TYR A 42 7.14 0.60 8.13
C TYR A 42 8.61 0.37 8.55
N GLY A 43 9.57 1.05 7.90
CA GLY A 43 10.97 1.06 8.28
C GLY A 43 11.82 -0.07 7.69
N PHE A 44 11.29 -0.85 6.74
CA PHE A 44 12.03 -1.94 6.11
C PHE A 44 12.70 -1.47 4.81
N GLN A 45 14.02 -1.36 4.81
CA GLN A 45 14.81 -0.87 3.66
C GLN A 45 15.17 -1.94 2.62
N SER A 46 15.13 -3.22 3.01
CA SER A 46 15.47 -4.37 2.14
C SER A 46 14.27 -5.26 1.81
N ILE A 47 13.12 -5.04 2.45
CA ILE A 47 11.90 -5.81 2.21
C ILE A 47 11.02 -5.03 1.26
N ASP A 48 10.61 -5.65 0.16
CA ASP A 48 9.78 -5.05 -0.87
C ASP A 48 8.40 -5.74 -1.00
N ASP A 49 8.14 -6.76 -0.17
CA ASP A 49 6.87 -7.50 -0.10
C ASP A 49 6.13 -7.22 1.22
N VAL A 50 4.86 -6.79 1.15
CA VAL A 50 4.10 -6.42 2.35
C VAL A 50 3.75 -7.60 3.23
N HIS A 51 3.60 -8.82 2.72
CA HIS A 51 3.41 -10.00 3.56
C HIS A 51 4.67 -10.32 4.36
N VAL A 52 5.84 -10.22 3.72
CA VAL A 52 7.12 -10.37 4.41
C VAL A 52 7.29 -9.26 5.45
N ALA A 53 6.93 -8.01 5.10
CA ALA A 53 6.97 -6.89 6.05
C ALA A 53 6.00 -7.07 7.22
N ARG A 54 4.81 -7.65 6.99
CA ARG A 54 3.85 -7.99 8.06
C ARG A 54 4.42 -9.03 9.00
N MET A 55 5.06 -10.08 8.47
CA MET A 55 5.73 -11.09 9.29
C MET A 55 6.88 -10.49 10.09
N ALA A 56 7.73 -9.68 9.46
CA ALA A 56 8.82 -8.99 10.14
C ALA A 56 8.32 -8.03 11.23
N THR A 57 7.19 -7.35 10.98
CA THR A 57 6.51 -6.50 11.96
C THR A 57 6.03 -7.32 13.15
N PHE A 58 5.43 -8.49 12.91
CA PHE A 58 4.97 -9.41 13.95
C PHE A 58 6.15 -9.87 14.82
N THR A 59 7.20 -10.41 14.20
CA THR A 59 8.38 -10.90 14.91
C THR A 59 9.04 -9.80 15.73
N LYS A 60 9.15 -8.58 15.18
CA LYS A 60 9.73 -7.43 15.86
C LYS A 60 8.87 -6.93 17.04
N ALA A 61 7.56 -6.80 16.85
CA ALA A 61 6.66 -6.26 17.86
C ALA A 61 6.46 -7.22 19.05
N TYR A 62 6.46 -8.52 18.77
CA TYR A 62 6.13 -9.55 19.75
C TYR A 62 7.35 -10.37 20.23
N LYS A 63 8.55 -10.04 19.72
CA LYS A 63 9.82 -10.72 20.05
C LYS A 63 9.73 -12.24 19.92
N VAL A 64 8.99 -12.70 18.91
CA VAL A 64 8.74 -14.13 18.67
C VAL A 64 10.05 -14.82 18.31
N ASN A 65 10.31 -15.93 18.99
CA ASN A 65 11.41 -16.86 18.76
C ASN A 65 10.89 -18.31 18.82
N GLU A 66 11.76 -19.28 18.56
CA GLU A 66 11.41 -20.71 18.50
C GLU A 66 10.79 -21.26 19.79
N LYS A 67 11.01 -20.61 20.94
CA LYS A 67 10.50 -21.03 22.25
C LYS A 67 9.23 -20.27 22.65
N THR A 68 8.71 -19.43 21.77
CA THR A 68 7.59 -18.56 22.09
C THR A 68 6.27 -19.32 22.01
N ASP A 69 5.56 -19.40 23.14
CA ASP A 69 4.21 -19.92 23.18
C ASP A 69 3.24 -18.95 22.49
N ILE A 70 2.72 -19.34 21.33
CA ILE A 70 1.80 -18.55 20.50
C ILE A 70 0.49 -18.26 21.25
N SER A 71 0.08 -19.13 22.17
CA SER A 71 -1.15 -18.94 22.95
C SER A 71 -1.08 -17.71 23.87
N SER A 72 0.14 -17.28 24.23
CA SER A 72 0.39 -16.11 25.08
C SER A 72 0.05 -14.75 24.42
N PHE A 73 -0.16 -14.75 23.10
CA PHE A 73 -0.51 -13.56 22.31
C PHE A 73 -2.02 -13.33 22.17
N LYS A 74 -2.86 -14.24 22.68
CA LYS A 74 -4.32 -14.08 22.64
C LYS A 74 -4.69 -12.73 23.29
N ASN A 75 -5.37 -11.87 22.54
CA ASN A 75 -5.78 -10.50 22.91
C ASN A 75 -4.65 -9.45 23.05
N LYS A 76 -3.40 -9.75 22.67
CA LYS A 76 -2.27 -8.79 22.68
C LYS A 76 -1.87 -8.32 21.28
N ILE A 77 -2.46 -8.89 20.24
CA ILE A 77 -2.16 -8.54 18.85
C ILE A 77 -2.86 -7.23 18.49
N ASN A 78 -2.07 -6.19 18.19
CA ASN A 78 -2.55 -4.92 17.70
C ASN A 78 -2.48 -4.90 16.17
N GLY A 79 -3.61 -5.21 15.53
CA GLY A 79 -3.78 -5.23 14.08
C GLY A 79 -3.38 -3.92 13.38
N ALA A 80 -3.51 -2.78 14.06
CA ALA A 80 -3.23 -1.47 13.48
C ALA A 80 -1.73 -1.20 13.27
N THR A 81 -0.84 -2.01 13.88
CA THR A 81 0.61 -1.85 13.72
C THR A 81 1.16 -2.51 12.46
N PHE A 82 0.36 -3.32 11.77
CA PHE A 82 0.79 -4.05 10.59
C PHE A 82 0.63 -3.23 9.31
N PRO A 83 1.50 -3.42 8.30
CA PRO A 83 1.21 -2.97 6.94
C PRO A 83 -0.04 -3.67 6.41
N LEU A 84 -0.76 -3.00 5.51
CA LEU A 84 -1.89 -3.58 4.77
C LEU A 84 -1.50 -4.92 4.12
N CYS A 85 -2.42 -5.86 4.03
CA CYS A 85 -2.19 -7.07 3.23
C CYS A 85 -2.27 -6.76 1.72
N LYS A 86 -1.80 -7.66 0.85
CA LYS A 86 -1.77 -7.41 -0.60
C LYS A 86 -3.16 -7.08 -1.18
N SER A 87 -4.20 -7.81 -0.78
CA SER A 87 -5.56 -7.56 -1.27
C SER A 87 -6.11 -6.21 -0.79
N GLU A 88 -5.86 -5.84 0.45
CA GLU A 88 -6.29 -4.56 1.00
C GLU A 88 -5.52 -3.39 0.35
N LEU A 89 -4.20 -3.53 0.18
CA LEU A 89 -3.37 -2.57 -0.54
C LEU A 89 -3.86 -2.39 -1.99
N HIS A 90 -4.21 -3.48 -2.65
CA HIS A 90 -4.77 -3.48 -4.00
C HIS A 90 -6.06 -2.65 -4.07
N HIS A 91 -7.04 -2.91 -3.19
CA HIS A 91 -8.28 -2.12 -3.15
C HIS A 91 -8.01 -0.66 -2.82
N HIS A 92 -7.07 -0.36 -1.92
CA HIS A 92 -6.68 1.02 -1.65
C HIS A 92 -6.10 1.71 -2.88
N ILE A 93 -5.28 1.03 -3.67
CA ILE A 93 -4.74 1.59 -4.91
C ILE A 93 -5.86 1.87 -5.90
N LEU A 94 -6.79 0.93 -6.11
CA LEU A 94 -7.92 1.12 -7.01
C LEU A 94 -8.80 2.31 -6.58
N ARG A 95 -9.24 2.35 -5.32
CA ARG A 95 -10.04 3.46 -4.79
C ARG A 95 -9.33 4.81 -4.91
N THR A 96 -8.02 4.84 -4.62
CA THR A 96 -7.22 6.06 -4.78
C THR A 96 -7.12 6.46 -6.25
N SER A 97 -6.99 5.49 -7.15
CA SER A 97 -6.96 5.72 -8.60
C SER A 97 -8.25 6.35 -9.08
N TYR A 98 -9.39 5.82 -8.66
CA TYR A 98 -10.71 6.37 -8.96
C TYR A 98 -10.84 7.83 -8.48
N ILE A 99 -10.51 8.09 -7.21
CA ILE A 99 -10.58 9.44 -6.64
C ILE A 99 -9.65 10.40 -7.40
N ALA A 100 -8.40 10.00 -7.64
CA ALA A 100 -7.43 10.83 -8.35
C ALA A 100 -7.86 11.10 -9.79
N HIS A 101 -8.43 10.09 -10.45
CA HIS A 101 -8.97 10.20 -11.79
C HIS A 101 -10.13 11.20 -11.85
N LEU A 102 -11.11 11.07 -10.94
CA LEU A 102 -12.25 11.98 -10.82
C LEU A 102 -11.79 13.44 -10.65
N TRP A 103 -10.86 13.68 -9.72
CA TRP A 103 -10.34 15.03 -9.49
C TRP A 103 -9.52 15.57 -10.66
N SER A 104 -8.77 14.73 -11.37
CA SER A 104 -8.03 15.17 -12.56
C SER A 104 -8.94 15.62 -13.72
N HIS A 105 -10.18 15.12 -13.76
CA HIS A 105 -11.20 15.46 -14.76
C HIS A 105 -12.30 16.38 -14.22
N ALA A 106 -12.15 16.95 -13.02
CA ALA A 106 -13.16 17.84 -12.42
C ALA A 106 -13.43 19.12 -13.22
N HIS A 107 -12.55 19.46 -14.17
CA HIS A 107 -12.73 20.57 -15.11
C HIS A 107 -13.61 20.21 -16.32
N SER A 108 -13.91 18.93 -16.54
CA SER A 108 -14.75 18.45 -17.62
C SER A 108 -16.23 18.64 -17.27
N SER A 109 -17.02 19.15 -18.22
CA SER A 109 -18.46 19.29 -18.09
C SER A 109 -19.21 17.95 -18.11
N THR A 110 -18.55 16.89 -18.59
CA THR A 110 -19.08 15.53 -18.64
C THR A 110 -18.55 14.70 -17.47
N PRO A 111 -19.44 14.07 -16.67
CA PRO A 111 -19.02 13.14 -15.63
C PRO A 111 -18.22 11.98 -16.23
N THR A 112 -17.24 11.49 -15.48
CA THR A 112 -16.48 10.32 -15.91
C THR A 112 -17.34 9.06 -15.82
N GLU A 113 -17.33 8.21 -16.85
CA GLU A 113 -18.15 6.99 -16.95
C GLU A 113 -17.70 5.83 -16.05
N PHE A 114 -16.67 6.02 -15.22
CA PHE A 114 -16.15 4.94 -14.37
C PHE A 114 -17.15 4.54 -13.28
N SER A 115 -17.51 3.25 -13.27
CA SER A 115 -18.30 2.68 -12.18
C SER A 115 -17.44 2.47 -10.94
N LEU A 116 -17.99 2.79 -9.77
CA LEU A 116 -17.38 2.52 -8.46
C LEU A 116 -17.09 1.01 -8.26
N THR A 117 -17.87 0.13 -8.88
CA THR A 117 -17.70 -1.32 -8.81
C THR A 117 -16.44 -1.82 -9.51
N ASP A 118 -15.89 -1.05 -10.46
CA ASP A 118 -14.69 -1.44 -11.20
C ASP A 118 -13.41 -1.20 -10.38
N PHE A 119 -13.52 -0.51 -9.23
CA PHE A 119 -12.42 -0.14 -8.35
C PHE A 119 -12.49 -0.74 -6.94
N GLY A 120 -13.44 -1.67 -6.69
CA GLY A 120 -13.49 -2.52 -5.48
C GLY A 120 -14.34 -2.04 -4.31
#